data_AF-A0A7C0YFS1-F1
#
_entry.id   AF-A0A7C0YFS1-F1
#
_cell.length_a   1.000
_cell.length_b   1.000
_cell.length_c   1.000
_cell.angle_alpha   90.00
_cell.angle_beta   90.00
_cell.angle_gamma   90.00
#
_symmetry.space_group_name_H-M   'P 1'
#
loop_
_entity.id
_entity.type
_entity.pdbx_description
1 polymer ?
#
loop_
_entity_poly.entity_id
_entity_poly.type
_entity_poly.pdbx_seq_one_letter_code
_entity_poly.pdbx_strand_id
1 'polypeptide(L)'
;MTTPQDLQNRAINAIRFLSADAIQTARSGHPGMCMGAAALIYTIWMRHLKHNPRNPNWSDRDRFVLSGGHGSMLLYSMLYLTGYDITLDQIKRFRQWNSGTPGHPEYGKTAGVEVTTGPLGQGVGNAVGMAIAEAHLAAVFNRPGHDIIDHYTYAVVTDGDLMEGISSEAASLAGHLRLGKLILLYDDNDISIDGSTDITFTEDVAARFEAQGWHVQAVKDGNDVEEVDRAIQIAKADDRPSLIICKTHIGYGFPTIQNSEKSHGAPPGEEELIGAKRRLGWPTEPWFYVPDDVLRHFREAVSQGQEAEDDWKKRFETYKSEYPELAEELERRLDGRLPEGWENLIPTFEPDEKGMPTRSASGQVINALAPALTELIGGSADLTHSNKTWMECTTAFQADNRTGRNIHYGVREHAMGAIVNGMAVHGGLKPFCGTFFIFSDYMRTPVRLSAMSHYPSIWV
;
A
#
# COMPACT_ATOMS: atom_id res chain seq x y z
N MET A 1 28.70 5.41 26.00
CA MET A 1 27.81 4.27 25.68
C MET A 1 26.61 4.87 24.97
N THR A 2 26.35 4.50 23.73
CA THR A 2 25.15 4.89 22.97
C THR A 2 23.94 4.33 23.71
N THR A 3 22.99 5.17 24.11
CA THR A 3 21.73 4.68 24.71
C THR A 3 20.81 4.17 23.59
N PRO A 4 19.83 3.29 23.88
CA PRO A 4 18.83 2.88 22.89
C PRO A 4 18.11 4.07 22.24
N GLN A 5 17.78 5.10 23.03
CA GLN A 5 17.17 6.33 22.55
C GLN A 5 18.08 7.11 21.59
N ASP A 6 19.40 7.15 21.88
CA ASP A 6 20.37 7.81 21.01
C ASP A 6 20.52 7.08 19.66
N LEU A 7 20.53 5.74 19.67
CA LEU A 7 20.53 4.95 18.45
C LEU A 7 19.25 5.18 17.62
N GLN A 8 18.08 5.16 18.26
CA GLN A 8 16.79 5.43 17.59
C GLN A 8 16.78 6.82 16.93
N ASN A 9 17.19 7.87 17.65
CA ASN A 9 17.24 9.23 17.10
C ASN A 9 18.21 9.33 15.92
N ARG A 10 19.39 8.69 16.01
CA ARG A 10 20.35 8.63 14.90
C ARG A 10 19.82 7.83 13.72
N ALA A 11 19.06 6.76 13.95
CA ALA A 11 18.42 5.98 12.90
C ALA A 11 17.36 6.81 12.14
N ILE A 12 16.49 7.53 12.86
CA ILE A 12 15.51 8.44 12.27
C ILE A 12 16.21 9.54 11.46
N ASN A 13 17.27 10.13 12.01
CA ASN A 13 18.04 11.15 11.29
C ASN A 13 18.76 10.59 10.05
N ALA A 14 19.19 9.32 10.05
CA ALA A 14 19.76 8.69 8.86
C ALA A 14 18.74 8.65 7.71
N ILE A 15 17.47 8.34 8.01
CA ILE A 15 16.38 8.39 7.02
C ILE A 15 16.21 9.81 6.46
N ARG A 16 16.13 10.81 7.35
CA ARG A 16 15.98 12.22 7.00
C ARG A 16 17.08 12.69 6.06
N PHE A 17 18.34 12.51 6.48
CA PHE A 17 19.48 13.10 5.78
C PHE A 17 19.91 12.29 4.57
N LEU A 18 19.68 10.97 4.52
CA LEU A 18 19.85 10.21 3.29
C LEU A 18 18.85 10.69 2.22
N SER A 19 17.61 10.93 2.62
CA SER A 19 16.57 11.47 1.73
C SER A 19 16.93 12.88 1.25
N ALA A 20 17.28 13.78 2.17
CA ALA A 20 17.59 15.18 1.85
C ALA A 20 18.85 15.32 0.99
N ASP A 21 19.91 14.54 1.25
CA ASP A 21 21.15 14.53 0.45
C ASP A 21 20.87 14.06 -0.99
N ALA A 22 20.03 13.03 -1.16
CA ALA A 22 19.63 12.52 -2.48
C ALA A 22 18.81 13.55 -3.27
N ILE A 23 17.83 14.19 -2.63
CA ILE A 23 16.99 15.24 -3.22
C ILE A 23 17.85 16.44 -3.64
N GLN A 24 18.77 16.87 -2.77
CA GLN A 24 19.67 17.98 -3.02
C GLN A 24 20.63 17.67 -4.19
N THR A 25 21.16 16.45 -4.24
CA THR A 25 22.05 15.98 -5.32
C THR A 25 21.31 15.89 -6.65
N ALA A 26 20.07 15.37 -6.65
CA ALA A 26 19.21 15.30 -7.82
C ALA A 26 18.73 16.68 -8.31
N ARG A 27 18.85 17.71 -7.46
CA ARG A 27 18.26 19.05 -7.67
C ARG A 27 16.75 18.98 -7.95
N SER A 28 16.10 17.95 -7.41
CA SER A 28 14.69 17.65 -7.64
C SER A 28 14.18 16.70 -6.55
N GLY A 29 12.97 16.94 -6.04
CA GLY A 29 12.31 16.05 -5.07
C GLY A 29 11.59 16.80 -3.94
N HIS A 30 11.06 16.02 -3.00
CA HIS A 30 10.16 16.52 -1.94
C HIS A 30 10.74 16.22 -0.55
N PRO A 31 11.52 17.15 0.04
CA PRO A 31 12.19 16.89 1.30
C PRO A 31 11.25 16.99 2.50
N GLY A 32 10.18 17.78 2.41
CA GLY A 32 9.29 18.11 3.54
C GLY A 32 8.76 16.88 4.27
N MET A 33 8.03 16.02 3.55
CA MET A 33 7.51 14.76 4.10
C MET A 33 8.64 13.83 4.57
N CYS A 34 9.76 13.76 3.85
CA CYS A 34 10.89 12.92 4.23
C CYS A 34 11.47 13.34 5.60
N MET A 35 11.46 14.63 5.91
CA MET A 35 11.93 15.15 7.19
C MET A 35 10.89 14.94 8.31
N GLY A 36 9.61 15.22 8.01
CA GLY A 36 8.51 15.17 8.98
C GLY A 36 8.08 13.75 9.37
N ALA A 37 7.93 12.85 8.40
CA ALA A 37 7.40 11.49 8.58
C ALA A 37 8.48 10.42 8.82
N ALA A 38 9.75 10.80 9.03
CA ALA A 38 10.85 9.84 9.23
C ALA A 38 10.66 8.94 10.46
N ALA A 39 10.19 9.49 11.58
CA ALA A 39 9.92 8.72 12.79
C ALA A 39 8.70 7.81 12.61
N LEU A 40 7.68 8.28 11.89
CA LEU A 40 6.47 7.53 11.57
C LEU A 40 6.81 6.27 10.74
N ILE A 41 7.53 6.43 9.63
CA ILE A 41 7.92 5.28 8.81
C ILE A 41 8.91 4.35 9.54
N TYR A 42 9.82 4.91 10.35
CA TYR A 42 10.73 4.13 11.19
C TYR A 42 9.94 3.22 12.14
N THR A 43 8.91 3.75 12.78
CA THR A 43 8.08 3.00 13.73
C THR A 43 7.39 1.82 13.04
N ILE A 44 6.77 2.05 11.89
CA ILE A 44 6.12 0.98 11.12
C ILE A 44 7.14 -0.11 10.77
N TRP A 45 8.24 0.27 10.11
CA TRP A 45 9.17 -0.68 9.51
C TRP A 45 10.03 -1.43 10.52
N MET A 46 10.45 -0.76 11.61
CA MET A 46 11.36 -1.36 12.58
C MET A 46 10.66 -2.03 13.77
N ARG A 47 9.35 -1.80 13.97
CA ARG A 47 8.60 -2.39 15.09
C ARG A 47 7.41 -3.26 14.69
N HIS A 48 6.82 -3.04 13.51
CA HIS A 48 5.53 -3.66 13.18
C HIS A 48 5.47 -4.41 11.86
N LEU A 49 6.29 -4.02 10.87
CA LEU A 49 6.23 -4.57 9.52
C LEU A 49 6.87 -5.96 9.49
N LYS A 50 6.08 -6.99 9.24
CA LYS A 50 6.55 -8.34 8.97
C LYS A 50 7.00 -8.44 7.52
N HIS A 51 8.30 -8.38 7.22
CA HIS A 51 8.81 -8.41 5.84
C HIS A 51 10.16 -9.11 5.74
N ASN A 52 10.49 -9.65 4.55
CA ASN A 52 11.82 -10.17 4.25
C ASN A 52 12.47 -9.36 3.10
N PRO A 53 13.45 -8.49 3.39
CA PRO A 53 14.18 -7.74 2.37
C PRO A 53 14.87 -8.61 1.30
N ARG A 54 15.21 -9.87 1.63
CA ARG A 54 15.82 -10.84 0.71
C ARG A 54 14.81 -11.64 -0.10
N ASN A 55 13.54 -11.61 0.29
CA ASN A 55 12.43 -12.13 -0.49
C ASN A 55 11.26 -11.14 -0.48
N PRO A 56 11.33 -10.06 -1.28
CA PRO A 56 10.25 -9.09 -1.38
C PRO A 56 8.95 -9.68 -1.93
N ASN A 57 8.98 -10.92 -2.44
CA ASN A 57 7.81 -11.62 -3.00
C ASN A 57 7.19 -12.62 -2.03
N TRP A 58 7.67 -12.72 -0.77
CA TRP A 58 7.05 -13.58 0.24
C TRP A 58 5.57 -13.23 0.39
N SER A 59 4.69 -14.21 0.13
CA SER A 59 3.25 -13.99 -0.01
C SER A 59 2.58 -13.54 1.29
N ASP A 60 3.08 -13.93 2.45
CA ASP A 60 2.49 -13.58 3.75
C ASP A 60 3.20 -12.41 4.45
N ARG A 61 4.06 -11.63 3.77
CA ARG A 61 4.60 -10.38 4.34
C ARG A 61 3.50 -9.34 4.58
N ASP A 62 3.66 -8.45 5.53
CA ASP A 62 2.86 -7.23 5.60
C ASP A 62 3.09 -6.37 4.35
N ARG A 63 2.04 -5.69 3.88
CA ARG A 63 2.10 -4.77 2.74
C ARG A 63 2.28 -3.33 3.23
N PHE A 64 3.13 -2.57 2.57
CA PHE A 64 3.34 -1.14 2.85
C PHE A 64 3.14 -0.28 1.61
N VAL A 65 2.18 0.65 1.66
CA VAL A 65 1.87 1.59 0.59
C VAL A 65 2.21 3.02 1.00
N LEU A 66 3.10 3.68 0.27
CA LEU A 66 3.31 5.12 0.42
C LEU A 66 2.32 5.86 -0.50
N SER A 67 1.12 6.18 -0.01
CA SER A 67 0.09 6.87 -0.82
C SER A 67 0.53 8.27 -1.21
N GLY A 68 1.14 9.00 -0.26
CA GLY A 68 1.89 10.23 -0.47
C GLY A 68 3.19 10.00 -1.26
N GLY A 69 3.08 9.46 -2.48
CA GLY A 69 4.21 8.96 -3.27
C GLY A 69 5.27 10.02 -3.61
N HIS A 70 4.96 11.31 -3.42
CA HIS A 70 5.93 12.38 -3.56
C HIS A 70 7.08 12.26 -2.55
N GLY A 71 6.83 11.67 -1.37
CA GLY A 71 7.82 11.28 -0.37
C GLY A 71 8.67 10.06 -0.75
N SER A 72 8.86 9.77 -2.04
CA SER A 72 9.53 8.56 -2.54
C SER A 72 10.90 8.28 -1.92
N MET A 73 11.71 9.32 -1.65
CA MET A 73 13.01 9.14 -0.98
C MET A 73 12.91 8.63 0.46
N LEU A 74 11.79 8.89 1.15
CA LEU A 74 11.51 8.30 2.45
C LEU A 74 11.45 6.76 2.34
N LEU A 75 10.68 6.26 1.36
CA LEU A 75 10.57 4.83 1.08
C LEU A 75 11.88 4.23 0.57
N TYR A 76 12.57 4.87 -0.38
CA TYR A 76 13.84 4.34 -0.89
C TYR A 76 14.93 4.31 0.18
N SER A 77 14.97 5.28 1.08
CA SER A 77 15.87 5.26 2.23
C SER A 77 15.58 4.04 3.10
N MET A 78 14.31 3.75 3.41
CA MET A 78 13.94 2.56 4.18
C MET A 78 14.30 1.26 3.48
N LEU A 79 14.05 1.14 2.17
CA LEU A 79 14.42 -0.04 1.38
C LEU A 79 15.94 -0.26 1.39
N TYR A 80 16.73 0.80 1.15
CA TYR A 80 18.19 0.75 1.24
C TYR A 80 18.66 0.37 2.65
N LEU A 81 18.11 0.99 3.70
CA LEU A 81 18.55 0.81 5.08
C LEU A 81 18.15 -0.56 5.65
N THR A 82 17.03 -1.14 5.23
CA THR A 82 16.55 -2.45 5.73
C THR A 82 17.05 -3.65 4.93
N GLY A 83 17.52 -3.46 3.69
CA GLY A 83 18.37 -4.46 3.01
C GLY A 83 17.77 -5.07 1.77
N TYR A 84 16.79 -4.37 1.19
CA TYR A 84 16.30 -4.66 -0.15
C TYR A 84 17.41 -4.46 -1.16
N ASP A 85 17.17 -4.91 -2.38
CA ASP A 85 18.10 -4.74 -3.51
C ASP A 85 18.12 -3.30 -4.06
N ILE A 86 18.47 -2.35 -3.18
CA ILE A 86 18.76 -0.96 -3.49
C ILE A 86 20.12 -0.67 -2.91
N THR A 87 21.05 -0.20 -3.75
CA THR A 87 22.38 0.20 -3.30
C THR A 87 22.44 1.69 -2.96
N LEU A 88 23.47 2.10 -2.21
CA LEU A 88 23.71 3.53 -1.95
C LEU A 88 23.92 4.33 -3.24
N ASP A 89 24.48 3.69 -4.28
CA ASP A 89 24.66 4.33 -5.58
C ASP A 89 23.33 4.56 -6.30
N GLN A 90 22.33 3.68 -6.12
CA GLN A 90 20.98 3.95 -6.60
C GLN A 90 20.33 5.12 -5.84
N ILE A 91 20.55 5.23 -4.53
CA ILE A 91 20.10 6.39 -3.74
C ILE A 91 20.73 7.68 -4.25
N LYS A 92 22.04 7.70 -4.51
CA LYS A 92 22.75 8.86 -5.12
C LYS A 92 22.24 9.20 -6.53
N ARG A 93 21.65 8.23 -7.23
CA ARG A 93 21.06 8.37 -8.57
C ARG A 93 19.55 8.63 -8.54
N PHE A 94 18.99 9.07 -7.42
CA PHE A 94 17.59 9.47 -7.33
C PHE A 94 17.18 10.41 -8.48
N ARG A 95 16.03 10.12 -9.11
CA ARG A 95 15.47 10.83 -10.27
C ARG A 95 16.35 10.89 -11.53
N GLN A 96 17.42 10.09 -11.59
CA GLN A 96 18.27 10.04 -12.78
C GLN A 96 17.76 9.01 -13.78
N TRP A 97 18.13 9.20 -15.05
CA TRP A 97 17.81 8.27 -16.12
C TRP A 97 18.26 6.84 -15.78
N ASN A 98 17.35 5.87 -15.99
CA ASN A 98 17.53 4.44 -15.69
C ASN A 98 17.98 4.14 -14.24
N SER A 99 17.65 5.00 -13.28
CA SER A 99 17.80 4.67 -11.86
C SER A 99 16.70 3.73 -11.37
N GLY A 100 17.01 2.93 -10.36
CA GLY A 100 16.05 2.16 -9.56
C GLY A 100 15.38 3.00 -8.46
N THR A 101 15.49 4.33 -8.53
CA THR A 101 14.94 5.29 -7.56
C THR A 101 14.25 6.44 -8.30
N PRO A 102 13.16 6.16 -9.05
CA PRO A 102 12.43 7.16 -9.81
C PRO A 102 11.75 8.21 -8.91
N GLY A 103 11.29 9.33 -9.49
CA GLY A 103 10.78 10.46 -8.71
C GLY A 103 9.54 10.19 -7.85
N HIS A 104 8.75 9.17 -8.23
CA HIS A 104 7.66 8.58 -7.46
C HIS A 104 7.83 7.04 -7.49
N PRO A 105 7.33 6.28 -6.51
CA PRO A 105 7.48 4.83 -6.47
C PRO A 105 6.87 4.18 -7.71
N GLU A 106 7.60 3.26 -8.34
CA GLU A 106 7.16 2.49 -9.50
C GLU A 106 7.23 0.99 -9.19
N TYR A 107 6.07 0.32 -9.19
CA TYR A 107 5.96 -1.13 -9.04
C TYR A 107 6.73 -1.86 -10.16
N GLY A 108 7.35 -2.99 -9.83
CA GLY A 108 8.12 -3.81 -10.77
C GLY A 108 9.50 -3.24 -11.15
N LYS A 109 9.75 -1.96 -10.88
CA LYS A 109 11.05 -1.30 -11.15
C LYS A 109 11.95 -1.27 -9.92
N THR A 110 11.36 -1.13 -8.74
CA THR A 110 12.09 -1.00 -7.47
C THR A 110 11.66 -2.12 -6.53
N ALA A 111 12.60 -2.96 -6.09
CA ALA A 111 12.30 -4.06 -5.17
C ALA A 111 11.72 -3.51 -3.85
N GLY A 112 10.60 -4.08 -3.40
CA GLY A 112 9.89 -3.66 -2.19
C GLY A 112 8.91 -2.49 -2.36
N VAL A 113 8.72 -1.97 -3.58
CA VAL A 113 7.60 -1.07 -3.89
C VAL A 113 6.37 -1.89 -4.25
N GLU A 114 5.36 -1.85 -3.37
CA GLU A 114 4.12 -2.65 -3.49
C GLU A 114 3.22 -2.20 -4.64
N VAL A 115 3.10 -0.88 -4.85
CA VAL A 115 2.33 -0.26 -5.94
C VAL A 115 2.99 1.02 -6.41
N THR A 116 2.78 1.34 -7.68
CA THR A 116 3.04 2.66 -8.23
C THR A 116 2.09 3.68 -7.61
N THR A 117 2.64 4.66 -6.90
CA THR A 117 1.93 5.81 -6.34
C THR A 117 2.49 7.12 -6.91
N GLY A 118 1.82 8.24 -6.62
CA GLY A 118 2.16 9.55 -7.20
C GLY A 118 0.90 10.34 -7.51
N PRO A 119 -0.04 9.80 -8.32
CA PRO A 119 -1.42 10.31 -8.35
C PRO A 119 -2.06 10.05 -6.97
N LEU A 120 -2.38 11.13 -6.26
CA LEU A 120 -2.86 11.09 -4.87
C LEU A 120 -4.20 10.34 -4.75
N GLY A 121 -4.44 9.78 -3.57
CA GLY A 121 -5.63 9.00 -3.23
C GLY A 121 -5.66 7.57 -3.81
N GLN A 122 -4.93 7.28 -4.89
CA GLN A 122 -4.88 5.94 -5.50
C GLN A 122 -4.28 4.90 -4.55
N GLY A 123 -3.23 5.27 -3.81
CA GLY A 123 -2.58 4.38 -2.84
C GLY A 123 -3.52 3.91 -1.74
N VAL A 124 -4.46 4.76 -1.30
CA VAL A 124 -5.53 4.38 -0.36
C VAL A 124 -6.40 3.27 -0.96
N GLY A 125 -6.88 3.45 -2.19
CA GLY A 125 -7.67 2.44 -2.88
C GLY A 125 -6.90 1.13 -3.10
N ASN A 126 -5.60 1.21 -3.42
CA ASN A 126 -4.75 0.02 -3.55
C ASN A 126 -4.60 -0.72 -2.22
N ALA A 127 -4.38 -0.01 -1.11
CA ALA A 127 -4.28 -0.60 0.22
C ALA A 127 -5.59 -1.29 0.64
N VAL A 128 -6.75 -0.69 0.33
CA VAL A 128 -8.07 -1.33 0.52
C VAL A 128 -8.17 -2.62 -0.29
N GLY A 129 -7.72 -2.62 -1.55
CA GLY A 129 -7.69 -3.83 -2.38
C GLY A 129 -6.79 -4.93 -1.83
N MET A 130 -5.60 -4.58 -1.34
CA MET A 130 -4.70 -5.55 -0.68
C MET A 130 -5.34 -6.15 0.57
N ALA A 131 -6.02 -5.35 1.38
CA ALA A 131 -6.73 -5.83 2.58
C ALA A 131 -7.94 -6.71 2.25
N ILE A 132 -8.66 -6.44 1.16
CA ILE A 132 -9.72 -7.33 0.66
C ILE A 132 -9.12 -8.68 0.22
N ALA A 133 -8.00 -8.64 -0.51
CA ALA A 133 -7.33 -9.85 -0.98
C ALA A 133 -6.84 -10.73 0.17
N GLU A 134 -6.18 -10.13 1.16
CA GLU A 134 -5.76 -10.81 2.38
C GLU A 134 -6.95 -11.46 3.10
N ALA A 135 -8.01 -10.70 3.37
CA ALA A 135 -9.16 -11.20 4.11
C ALA A 135 -9.89 -12.33 3.37
N HIS A 136 -9.97 -12.25 2.04
CA HIS A 136 -10.56 -13.31 1.22
C HIS A 136 -9.70 -14.57 1.24
N LEU A 137 -8.40 -14.45 0.97
CA LEU A 137 -7.49 -15.59 0.93
C LEU A 137 -7.37 -16.26 2.29
N ALA A 138 -7.27 -15.49 3.38
CA ALA A 138 -7.29 -16.00 4.74
C ALA A 138 -8.56 -16.83 5.02
N ALA A 139 -9.73 -16.32 4.64
CA ALA A 139 -10.99 -17.04 4.85
C ALA A 139 -11.12 -18.33 4.01
N VAL A 140 -10.53 -18.35 2.81
CA VAL A 140 -10.55 -19.54 1.94
C VAL A 140 -9.56 -20.61 2.43
N PHE A 141 -8.36 -20.21 2.84
CA PHE A 141 -7.23 -21.12 3.04
C PHE A 141 -6.86 -21.38 4.51
N ASN A 142 -7.11 -20.46 5.45
CA ASN A 142 -6.78 -20.74 6.85
C ASN A 142 -7.68 -21.83 7.43
N ARG A 143 -7.13 -22.65 8.31
CA ARG A 143 -7.83 -23.77 8.99
C ARG A 143 -7.53 -23.70 10.49
N PRO A 144 -8.32 -24.37 11.35
CA PRO A 144 -8.02 -24.40 12.78
C PRO A 144 -6.57 -24.84 13.05
N GLY A 145 -5.77 -23.97 13.68
CA GLY A 145 -4.34 -24.20 13.93
C GLY A 145 -3.40 -23.80 12.78
N HIS A 146 -3.91 -23.29 11.66
CA HIS A 146 -3.14 -22.93 10.46
C HIS A 146 -3.55 -21.57 9.89
N ASP A 147 -2.87 -20.52 10.35
CA ASP A 147 -3.01 -19.16 9.83
C ASP A 147 -1.96 -18.88 8.74
N ILE A 148 -2.20 -19.38 7.53
CA ILE A 148 -1.22 -19.32 6.42
C ILE A 148 -1.22 -17.95 5.73
N ILE A 149 -2.39 -17.33 5.61
CA ILE A 149 -2.51 -15.93 5.17
C ILE A 149 -2.97 -15.13 6.37
N ASP A 150 -2.05 -14.36 6.94
CA ASP A 150 -2.27 -13.54 8.13
C ASP A 150 -1.28 -12.39 8.18
N HIS A 151 -1.61 -11.30 7.49
CA HIS A 151 -0.74 -10.13 7.45
C HIS A 151 -1.52 -8.82 7.38
N TYR A 152 -0.84 -7.74 7.74
CA TYR A 152 -1.40 -6.39 7.72
C TYR A 152 -1.14 -5.68 6.39
N THR A 153 -1.93 -4.64 6.16
CA THR A 153 -1.67 -3.63 5.13
C THR A 153 -1.57 -2.27 5.80
N TYR A 154 -0.40 -1.64 5.69
CA TYR A 154 -0.17 -0.27 6.15
C TYR A 154 -0.13 0.69 4.98
N ALA A 155 -0.65 1.89 5.16
CA ALA A 155 -0.35 2.98 4.25
C ALA A 155 -0.06 4.29 4.97
N VAL A 156 0.91 5.04 4.45
CA VAL A 156 1.12 6.43 4.86
C VAL A 156 0.41 7.34 3.86
N VAL A 157 -0.50 8.16 4.37
CA VAL A 157 -1.36 9.06 3.59
C VAL A 157 -1.11 10.51 4.01
N THR A 158 -1.39 11.47 3.13
CA THR A 158 -1.22 12.90 3.41
C THR A 158 -2.54 13.67 3.20
N ASP A 159 -2.55 14.98 3.49
CA ASP A 159 -3.71 15.84 3.26
C ASP A 159 -4.21 15.72 1.81
N GLY A 160 -3.28 15.70 0.85
CA GLY A 160 -3.59 15.56 -0.56
C GLY A 160 -4.27 14.23 -0.90
N ASP A 161 -3.92 13.13 -0.24
CA ASP A 161 -4.67 11.87 -0.40
C ASP A 161 -6.10 11.99 0.16
N LEU A 162 -6.26 12.69 1.28
CA LEU A 162 -7.53 12.79 2.00
C LEU A 162 -8.49 13.84 1.44
N MET A 163 -8.00 14.77 0.60
CA MET A 163 -8.80 15.68 -0.21
C MET A 163 -9.41 15.00 -1.45
N GLU A 164 -8.74 13.96 -1.97
CA GLU A 164 -9.16 13.30 -3.21
C GLU A 164 -10.43 12.45 -3.00
N GLY A 165 -11.44 12.62 -3.87
CA GLY A 165 -12.73 11.94 -3.74
C GLY A 165 -12.62 10.40 -3.70
N ILE A 166 -11.64 9.83 -4.43
CA ILE A 166 -11.36 8.40 -4.42
C ILE A 166 -11.03 7.85 -3.03
N SER A 167 -10.32 8.60 -2.18
CA SER A 167 -9.97 8.12 -0.85
C SER A 167 -11.21 8.04 0.05
N SER A 168 -12.16 8.97 -0.12
CA SER A 168 -13.47 8.92 0.56
C SER A 168 -14.32 7.73 0.10
N GLU A 169 -14.35 7.45 -1.21
CA GLU A 169 -15.00 6.25 -1.75
C GLU A 169 -14.39 4.96 -1.16
N ALA A 170 -13.07 4.84 -1.20
CA ALA A 170 -12.33 3.68 -0.72
C ALA A 170 -12.49 3.50 0.79
N ALA A 171 -12.37 4.58 1.58
CA ALA A 171 -12.55 4.55 3.03
C ALA A 171 -13.97 4.17 3.43
N SER A 172 -14.98 4.69 2.73
CA SER A 172 -16.38 4.29 2.93
C SER A 172 -16.58 2.78 2.71
N LEU A 173 -16.03 2.21 1.64
CA LEU A 173 -16.15 0.78 1.37
C LEU A 173 -15.36 -0.08 2.37
N ALA A 174 -14.15 0.34 2.74
CA ALA A 174 -13.31 -0.39 3.70
C ALA A 174 -13.95 -0.47 5.10
N GLY A 175 -14.57 0.62 5.54
CA GLY A 175 -15.31 0.67 6.81
C GLY A 175 -16.56 -0.20 6.78
N HIS A 176 -17.36 -0.15 5.69
CA HIS A 176 -18.49 -1.07 5.46
C HIS A 176 -18.04 -2.55 5.52
N LEU A 177 -16.90 -2.85 4.90
CA LEU A 177 -16.32 -4.19 4.88
C LEU A 177 -15.57 -4.54 6.16
N ARG A 178 -15.45 -3.67 7.18
CA ARG A 178 -14.72 -3.93 8.44
C ARG A 178 -13.35 -4.58 8.21
N LEU A 179 -12.48 -3.95 7.43
CA LEU A 179 -11.14 -4.47 7.11
C LEU A 179 -10.13 -4.19 8.24
N GLY A 180 -10.22 -4.91 9.36
CA GLY A 180 -9.41 -4.69 10.58
C GLY A 180 -7.88 -4.73 10.41
N LYS A 181 -7.38 -5.41 9.37
CA LYS A 181 -5.93 -5.46 9.07
C LYS A 181 -5.43 -4.32 8.19
N LEU A 182 -6.27 -3.34 7.87
CA LEU A 182 -5.90 -2.11 7.17
C LEU A 182 -5.65 -0.98 8.18
N ILE A 183 -4.43 -0.44 8.17
CA ILE A 183 -4.00 0.64 9.05
C ILE A 183 -3.44 1.79 8.22
N LEU A 184 -4.14 2.93 8.23
CA LEU A 184 -3.68 4.17 7.62
C LEU A 184 -3.02 5.04 8.69
N LEU A 185 -1.82 5.54 8.39
CA LEU A 185 -1.14 6.56 9.17
C LEU A 185 -1.16 7.86 8.36
N TYR A 186 -1.88 8.85 8.87
CA TYR A 186 -2.01 10.15 8.23
C TYR A 186 -0.94 11.10 8.75
N ASP A 187 -0.06 11.54 7.85
CA ASP A 187 0.89 12.63 8.08
C ASP A 187 0.13 13.97 8.10
N ASP A 188 -0.44 14.32 9.26
CA ASP A 188 -1.15 15.57 9.49
C ASP A 188 -0.15 16.68 9.83
N ASN A 189 0.24 17.46 8.82
CA ASN A 189 1.28 18.49 8.95
C ASN A 189 0.81 19.92 8.66
N ASP A 190 -0.50 20.12 8.46
CA ASP A 190 -1.16 21.40 8.12
C ASP A 190 -0.73 22.05 6.80
N ILE A 191 0.02 21.37 5.92
CA ILE A 191 0.61 21.99 4.72
C ILE A 191 0.30 21.17 3.46
N SER A 192 -0.30 21.85 2.48
CA SER A 192 -0.39 21.40 1.09
C SER A 192 0.63 22.16 0.21
N ILE A 193 0.64 21.89 -1.09
CA ILE A 193 1.55 22.57 -2.04
C ILE A 193 1.37 24.09 -2.03
N ASP A 194 0.12 24.56 -1.92
CA ASP A 194 -0.22 25.98 -2.08
C ASP A 194 -0.12 26.77 -0.75
N GLY A 195 0.16 26.11 0.38
CA GLY A 195 0.20 26.75 1.69
C GLY A 195 -0.44 25.92 2.80
N SER A 196 -0.90 26.61 3.84
CA SER A 196 -1.71 26.02 4.91
C SER A 196 -2.92 25.29 4.34
N THR A 197 -3.22 24.11 4.89
CA THR A 197 -4.46 23.39 4.60
C THR A 197 -5.70 24.21 4.92
N ASP A 198 -5.63 25.20 5.82
CA ASP A 198 -6.75 26.11 6.14
C ASP A 198 -7.34 26.82 4.90
N ILE A 199 -6.57 26.95 3.82
CA ILE A 199 -7.00 27.60 2.59
C ILE A 199 -8.06 26.75 1.85
N THR A 200 -8.00 25.41 1.95
CA THR A 200 -8.81 24.50 1.12
C THR A 200 -9.34 23.24 1.83
N PHE A 201 -8.87 22.92 3.03
CA PHE A 201 -9.12 21.66 3.73
C PHE A 201 -9.20 21.90 5.25
N THR A 202 -10.40 22.19 5.72
CA THR A 202 -10.73 22.54 7.13
C THR A 202 -11.77 21.59 7.74
N GLU A 203 -12.00 20.45 7.11
CA GLU A 203 -12.94 19.45 7.59
C GLU A 203 -12.39 18.68 8.80
N ASP A 204 -13.31 18.08 9.56
CA ASP A 204 -12.96 17.14 10.61
C ASP A 204 -12.73 15.75 10.00
N VAL A 205 -11.46 15.46 9.67
CA VAL A 205 -11.04 14.17 9.12
C VAL A 205 -11.38 13.03 10.07
N ALA A 206 -11.19 13.22 11.38
CA ALA A 206 -11.50 12.19 12.37
C ALA A 206 -12.99 11.83 12.33
N ALA A 207 -13.86 12.84 12.42
CA ALA A 207 -15.30 12.65 12.38
C ALA A 207 -15.76 12.02 11.05
N ARG A 208 -15.16 12.39 9.91
CA ARG A 208 -15.47 11.76 8.61
C ARG A 208 -15.15 10.27 8.61
N PHE A 209 -13.97 9.87 9.10
CA PHE A 209 -13.57 8.46 9.14
C PHE A 209 -14.39 7.66 10.17
N GLU A 210 -14.68 8.24 11.33
CA GLU A 210 -15.60 7.64 12.32
C GLU A 210 -16.98 7.38 11.71
N ALA A 211 -17.54 8.36 10.99
CA ALA A 211 -18.82 8.21 10.28
C ALA A 211 -18.80 7.12 9.20
N GLN A 212 -17.62 6.80 8.66
CA GLN A 212 -17.42 5.71 7.71
C GLN A 212 -17.18 4.35 8.39
N GLY A 213 -17.19 4.27 9.73
CA GLY A 213 -17.03 3.02 10.47
C GLY A 213 -15.57 2.64 10.77
N TRP A 214 -14.66 3.60 10.76
CA TRP A 214 -13.26 3.39 11.11
C TRP A 214 -13.02 3.50 12.62
N HIS A 215 -11.98 2.83 13.09
CA HIS A 215 -11.35 3.15 14.35
C HIS A 215 -10.39 4.34 14.14
N VAL A 216 -10.56 5.41 14.90
CA VAL A 216 -9.75 6.63 14.73
C VAL A 216 -8.98 6.92 16.00
N GLN A 217 -7.69 7.21 15.83
CA GLN A 217 -6.77 7.60 16.89
C GLN A 217 -6.02 8.86 16.50
N ALA A 218 -5.55 9.62 17.49
CA ALA A 218 -4.67 10.75 17.28
C ALA A 218 -3.36 10.54 18.05
N VAL A 219 -2.24 10.80 17.38
CA VAL A 219 -0.89 10.86 17.93
C VAL A 219 -0.47 12.33 17.93
N LYS A 220 -0.14 12.87 19.11
CA LYS A 220 0.13 14.30 19.29
C LYS A 220 1.48 14.73 18.75
N ASP A 221 2.47 13.86 18.79
CA ASP A 221 3.76 14.09 18.17
C ASP A 221 4.16 12.86 17.35
N GLY A 222 4.09 12.98 16.02
CA GLY A 222 4.50 11.93 15.10
C GLY A 222 6.01 11.63 15.12
N ASN A 223 6.81 12.39 15.88
CA ASN A 223 8.19 12.04 16.22
C ASN A 223 8.33 11.17 17.47
N ASP A 224 7.29 11.04 18.28
CA ASP A 224 7.25 10.11 19.42
C ASP A 224 6.97 8.69 18.92
N VAL A 225 8.05 7.95 18.68
CA VAL A 225 8.00 6.54 18.25
C VAL A 225 7.18 5.68 19.22
N GLU A 226 7.21 5.95 20.52
CA GLU A 226 6.46 5.16 21.49
C GLU A 226 4.96 5.47 21.44
N GLU A 227 4.57 6.71 21.14
CA GLU A 227 3.17 7.08 20.92
C GLU A 227 2.62 6.44 19.65
N VAL A 228 3.38 6.49 18.55
CA VAL A 228 3.02 5.83 17.28
C VAL A 228 2.95 4.31 17.45
N ASP A 229 3.92 3.68 18.13
CA ASP A 229 3.95 2.23 18.38
C ASP A 229 2.72 1.76 19.16
N ARG A 230 2.38 2.46 20.25
CA ARG A 230 1.16 2.16 21.02
C ARG A 230 -0.10 2.31 20.17
N ALA A 231 -0.20 3.36 19.35
CA ALA A 231 -1.36 3.57 18.49
C ALA A 231 -1.50 2.44 17.46
N ILE A 232 -0.40 1.95 16.88
CA ILE A 232 -0.43 0.81 15.95
C ILE A 232 -0.82 -0.48 16.70
N GLN A 233 -0.31 -0.72 17.91
CA GLN A 233 -0.71 -1.89 18.72
C GLN A 233 -2.21 -1.89 19.03
N ILE A 234 -2.78 -0.73 19.39
CA ILE A 234 -4.23 -0.59 19.62
C ILE A 234 -5.00 -0.80 18.32
N ALA A 235 -4.51 -0.26 17.19
CA ALA A 235 -5.13 -0.46 15.87
C ALA A 235 -5.18 -1.95 15.47
N LYS A 236 -4.12 -2.71 15.71
CA LYS A 236 -4.07 -4.16 15.44
C LYS A 236 -5.08 -4.97 16.26
N ALA A 237 -5.59 -4.43 17.36
CA ALA A 237 -6.56 -5.10 18.23
C ALA A 237 -8.02 -4.73 17.94
N ASP A 238 -8.30 -3.84 16.98
CA ASP A 238 -9.64 -3.45 16.57
C ASP A 238 -10.05 -4.18 15.28
N ASP A 239 -11.31 -4.64 15.22
CA ASP A 239 -11.84 -5.32 14.03
C ASP A 239 -12.16 -4.36 12.87
N ARG A 240 -12.19 -3.05 13.12
CA ARG A 240 -12.41 -2.01 12.10
C ARG A 240 -11.09 -1.59 11.47
N PRO A 241 -11.10 -1.13 10.20
CA PRO A 241 -9.92 -0.47 9.66
C PRO A 241 -9.58 0.76 10.52
N SER A 242 -8.29 1.06 10.66
CA SER A 242 -7.81 2.10 11.58
C SER A 242 -7.18 3.28 10.83
N LEU A 243 -7.56 4.50 11.23
CA LEU A 243 -6.87 5.74 10.87
C LEU A 243 -6.15 6.26 12.11
N ILE A 244 -4.83 6.42 12.01
CA ILE A 244 -4.00 7.04 13.03
C ILE A 244 -3.58 8.41 12.49
N ILE A 245 -4.15 9.47 13.05
CA ILE A 245 -3.85 10.86 12.70
C ILE A 245 -2.59 11.27 13.47
N CYS A 246 -1.47 11.41 12.77
CA CYS A 246 -0.19 11.70 13.37
C CYS A 246 0.18 13.16 13.11
N LYS A 247 0.18 13.98 14.15
CA LYS A 247 0.60 15.37 13.99
C LYS A 247 2.10 15.44 13.73
N THR A 248 2.51 15.99 12.60
CA THR A 248 3.93 16.14 12.26
C THR A 248 4.28 17.58 11.88
N HIS A 249 5.56 17.79 11.56
CA HIS A 249 6.09 19.06 11.09
C HIS A 249 6.74 18.84 9.74
N ILE A 250 6.13 19.33 8.66
CA ILE A 250 6.73 19.27 7.33
C ILE A 250 8.08 20.00 7.35
N GLY A 251 9.11 19.38 6.77
CA GLY A 251 10.45 19.96 6.76
C GLY A 251 11.11 20.02 8.14
N TYR A 252 10.71 19.16 9.07
CA TYR A 252 11.25 19.11 10.44
C TYR A 252 12.78 19.26 10.49
N GLY A 253 13.26 20.23 11.26
CA GLY A 253 14.67 20.55 11.43
C GLY A 253 15.21 21.59 10.45
N PHE A 254 14.52 21.90 9.35
CA PHE A 254 14.95 22.97 8.45
C PHE A 254 14.96 24.34 9.15
N PRO A 255 16.05 25.11 9.03
CA PRO A 255 16.20 26.39 9.69
C PRO A 255 15.09 27.40 9.49
N THR A 256 14.66 27.60 8.24
CA THR A 256 13.75 28.70 7.88
C THR A 256 12.47 28.25 7.17
N ILE A 257 12.43 27.02 6.65
CA ILE A 257 11.30 26.51 5.86
C ILE A 257 10.50 25.37 6.52
N GLN A 258 10.80 25.00 7.77
CA GLN A 258 9.96 24.07 8.52
C GLN A 258 8.53 24.64 8.67
N ASN A 259 7.51 23.78 8.57
CA ASN A 259 6.09 24.15 8.64
C ASN A 259 5.68 25.17 7.56
N SER A 260 6.33 25.13 6.40
CA SER A 260 6.00 25.96 5.24
C SER A 260 5.94 25.09 3.99
N GLU A 261 5.05 25.48 3.08
CA GLU A 261 4.90 24.98 1.72
C GLU A 261 6.22 24.99 0.92
N LYS A 262 7.15 25.88 1.29
CA LYS A 262 8.49 25.96 0.70
C LYS A 262 9.31 24.69 0.91
N SER A 263 9.02 23.91 1.95
CA SER A 263 9.66 22.61 2.18
C SER A 263 9.02 21.46 1.40
N HIS A 264 7.89 21.67 0.74
CA HIS A 264 7.13 20.59 0.13
C HIS A 264 7.85 19.96 -1.08
N GLY A 265 8.07 20.73 -2.16
CA GLY A 265 8.42 20.17 -3.48
C GLY A 265 9.69 20.67 -4.14
N ALA A 266 10.54 21.38 -3.41
CA ALA A 266 11.82 21.88 -3.90
C ALA A 266 12.98 21.34 -3.07
N PRO A 267 14.17 21.14 -3.66
CA PRO A 267 15.38 20.90 -2.89
C PRO A 267 15.58 21.99 -1.83
N PRO A 268 16.02 21.63 -0.62
CA PRO A 268 16.07 22.58 0.49
C PRO A 268 17.12 23.69 0.29
N GLY A 269 18.16 23.42 -0.49
CA GLY A 269 19.34 24.28 -0.57
C GLY A 269 20.38 23.90 0.48
N GLU A 270 21.64 24.25 0.21
CA GLU A 270 22.77 23.85 1.04
C GLU A 270 22.71 24.45 2.45
N GLU A 271 22.27 25.71 2.58
CA GLU A 271 22.11 26.37 3.88
C GLU A 271 21.07 25.69 4.77
N GLU A 272 19.89 25.37 4.21
CA GLU A 272 18.83 24.67 4.94
C GLU A 272 19.27 23.25 5.33
N LEU A 273 19.92 22.52 4.41
CA LEU A 273 20.39 21.16 4.66
C LEU A 273 21.48 21.10 5.74
N ILE A 274 22.51 21.95 5.62
CA ILE A 274 23.59 22.03 6.63
C ILE A 274 23.03 22.50 7.97
N GLY A 275 22.12 23.48 7.97
CA GLY A 275 21.48 23.98 9.17
C GLY A 275 20.62 22.91 9.86
N ALA A 276 19.88 22.11 9.10
CA ALA A 276 19.12 20.98 9.63
C ALA A 276 20.02 19.90 10.23
N LYS A 277 21.11 19.53 9.53
CA LYS A 277 22.12 18.60 10.05
C LYS A 277 22.67 19.08 11.40
N ARG A 278 23.06 20.36 11.50
CA ARG A 278 23.53 20.94 12.78
C ARG A 278 22.46 20.93 13.88
N ARG A 279 21.23 21.35 13.57
CA ARG A 279 20.11 21.39 14.54
C ARG A 279 19.78 20.01 15.09
N LEU A 280 19.86 18.97 14.26
CA LEU A 280 19.54 17.60 14.65
C LEU A 280 20.77 16.77 15.07
N GLY A 281 21.93 17.42 15.24
CA GLY A 281 23.15 16.76 15.71
C GLY A 281 23.75 15.76 14.72
N TRP A 282 23.52 15.92 13.43
CA TRP A 282 24.04 15.07 12.36
C TRP A 282 25.31 15.67 11.72
N PRO A 283 26.31 14.84 11.37
CA PRO A 283 27.49 15.32 10.65
C PRO A 283 27.13 15.98 9.32
N THR A 284 27.75 17.12 9.02
CA THR A 284 27.55 17.83 7.75
C THR A 284 28.26 17.16 6.58
N GLU A 285 29.33 16.42 6.87
CA GLU A 285 30.15 15.67 5.91
C GLU A 285 30.55 14.30 6.52
N PRO A 286 30.76 13.26 5.69
CA PRO A 286 30.49 13.23 4.25
C PRO A 286 28.98 13.25 3.93
N TRP A 287 28.60 13.61 2.72
CA TRP A 287 27.22 13.41 2.24
C TRP A 287 26.91 11.91 2.13
N PHE A 288 25.62 11.58 2.23
CA PHE A 288 25.13 10.20 2.23
C PHE A 288 25.73 9.36 3.36
N TYR A 289 26.10 10.00 4.48
CA TYR A 289 26.65 9.34 5.64
C TYR A 289 25.58 8.50 6.34
N VAL A 290 25.91 7.23 6.61
CA VAL A 290 25.13 6.34 7.47
C VAL A 290 26.11 5.68 8.45
N PRO A 291 25.97 5.91 9.77
CA PRO A 291 26.82 5.25 10.76
C PRO A 291 26.68 3.72 10.71
N ASP A 292 27.78 2.99 10.94
CA ASP A 292 27.79 1.51 10.87
C ASP A 292 26.84 0.85 11.88
N ASP A 293 26.71 1.41 13.09
CA ASP A 293 25.79 0.92 14.11
C ASP A 293 24.32 1.17 13.75
N VAL A 294 24.01 2.32 13.13
CA VAL A 294 22.69 2.61 12.57
C VAL A 294 22.37 1.68 11.40
N LEU A 295 23.30 1.47 10.47
CA LEU A 295 23.07 0.56 9.36
C LEU A 295 22.86 -0.87 9.87
N ARG A 296 23.65 -1.32 10.85
CA ARG A 296 23.48 -2.63 11.48
C ARG A 296 22.11 -2.76 12.14
N HIS A 297 21.64 -1.73 12.85
CA HIS A 297 20.29 -1.69 13.44
C HIS A 297 19.20 -1.95 12.39
N PHE A 298 19.21 -1.22 11.27
CA PHE A 298 18.22 -1.45 10.22
C PHE A 298 18.38 -2.82 9.53
N ARG A 299 19.61 -3.34 9.43
CA ARG A 299 19.90 -4.65 8.82
C ARG A 299 19.42 -5.83 9.66
N GLU A 300 19.01 -5.62 10.91
CA GLU A 300 18.33 -6.64 11.72
C GLU A 300 17.04 -7.13 11.03
N ALA A 301 16.41 -6.28 10.20
CA ALA A 301 15.26 -6.65 9.37
C ALA A 301 15.56 -7.82 8.40
N VAL A 302 16.81 -8.00 7.96
CA VAL A 302 17.19 -9.13 7.11
C VAL A 302 17.10 -10.45 7.87
N SER A 303 17.67 -10.51 9.08
CA SER A 303 17.61 -11.71 9.91
C SER A 303 16.20 -11.99 10.42
N GLN A 304 15.50 -10.96 10.93
CA GLN A 304 14.13 -11.09 11.41
C GLN A 304 13.17 -11.53 10.30
N GLY A 305 13.32 -10.95 9.11
CA GLY A 305 12.53 -11.34 7.94
C GLY A 305 12.77 -12.77 7.48
N GLN A 306 14.04 -13.21 7.49
CA GLN A 306 14.39 -14.60 7.18
C GLN A 306 13.78 -15.57 8.21
N GLU A 307 13.88 -15.25 9.50
CA GLU A 307 13.30 -16.05 10.58
C GLU A 307 11.76 -16.14 10.45
N ALA A 308 11.09 -15.02 10.19
CA ALA A 308 9.64 -14.98 10.02
C ALA A 308 9.17 -15.77 8.78
N GLU A 309 9.88 -15.67 7.67
CA GLU A 309 9.55 -16.45 6.47
C GLU A 309 9.86 -17.94 6.66
N ASP A 310 10.95 -18.30 7.33
CA ASP A 310 11.28 -19.70 7.61
C ASP A 310 10.29 -20.34 8.59
N ASP A 311 9.79 -19.59 9.57
CA ASP A 311 8.66 -20.01 10.39
C ASP A 311 7.40 -20.24 9.53
N TRP A 312 7.04 -19.26 8.69
CA TRP A 312 5.91 -19.39 7.78
C TRP A 312 6.03 -20.62 6.88
N LYS A 313 7.20 -20.89 6.31
CA LYS A 313 7.47 -22.09 5.50
C LYS A 313 7.23 -23.37 6.30
N LYS A 314 7.69 -23.45 7.55
CA LYS A 314 7.46 -24.63 8.40
C LYS A 314 5.98 -24.84 8.71
N ARG A 315 5.25 -23.75 9.01
CA ARG A 315 3.79 -23.80 9.19
C ARG A 315 3.10 -24.23 7.91
N PHE A 316 3.54 -23.73 6.76
CA PHE A 316 2.99 -24.08 5.46
C PHE A 316 3.26 -25.54 5.05
N GLU A 317 4.44 -26.10 5.34
CA GLU A 317 4.72 -27.53 5.13
C GLU A 317 3.82 -28.42 5.99
N THR A 318 3.56 -28.01 7.25
CA THR A 318 2.61 -28.72 8.12
C THR A 318 1.20 -28.66 7.54
N TYR A 319 0.76 -27.47 7.13
CA TYR A 319 -0.51 -27.26 6.45
C TYR A 319 -0.65 -28.10 5.18
N LYS A 320 0.41 -28.20 4.36
CA LYS A 320 0.44 -29.01 3.14
C LYS A 320 0.27 -30.50 3.41
N SER A 321 0.79 -31.00 4.53
CA SER A 321 0.61 -32.41 4.93
C SER A 321 -0.82 -32.72 5.38
N GLU A 322 -1.51 -31.76 6.00
CA GLU A 322 -2.87 -31.94 6.53
C GLU A 322 -3.97 -31.55 5.54
N TYR A 323 -3.69 -30.60 4.65
CA TYR A 323 -4.61 -30.01 3.67
C TYR A 323 -3.99 -29.94 2.27
N PRO A 324 -3.56 -31.06 1.67
CA PRO A 324 -2.76 -31.08 0.44
C PRO A 324 -3.44 -30.41 -0.75
N GLU A 325 -4.74 -30.63 -0.95
CA GLU A 325 -5.50 -30.04 -2.07
C GLU A 325 -5.58 -28.50 -1.95
N LEU A 326 -5.80 -27.98 -0.74
CA LEU A 326 -5.89 -26.54 -0.50
C LEU A 326 -4.51 -25.87 -0.58
N ALA A 327 -3.46 -26.56 -0.14
CA ALA A 327 -2.09 -26.08 -0.28
C ALA A 327 -1.67 -26.01 -1.75
N GLU A 328 -1.97 -27.04 -2.55
CA GLU A 328 -1.71 -27.06 -3.99
C GLU A 328 -2.47 -25.93 -4.71
N GLU A 329 -3.74 -25.71 -4.36
CA GLU A 329 -4.52 -24.58 -4.92
C GLU A 329 -3.89 -23.23 -4.54
N LEU A 330 -3.52 -23.04 -3.27
CA LEU A 330 -2.90 -21.79 -2.82
C LEU A 330 -1.57 -21.53 -3.53
N GLU A 331 -0.68 -22.52 -3.59
CA GLU A 331 0.61 -22.42 -4.31
C GLU A 331 0.37 -22.04 -5.78
N ARG A 332 -0.53 -22.76 -6.47
CA ARG A 332 -0.88 -22.48 -7.86
C ARG A 332 -1.34 -21.03 -8.06
N ARG A 333 -2.21 -20.54 -7.18
CA ARG A 333 -2.76 -19.18 -7.25
C ARG A 333 -1.72 -18.11 -6.94
N LEU A 334 -0.86 -18.33 -5.95
CA LEU A 334 0.24 -17.42 -5.59
C LEU A 334 1.31 -17.36 -6.69
N ASP A 335 1.55 -18.47 -7.39
CA ASP A 335 2.38 -18.51 -8.61
C ASP A 335 1.73 -17.84 -9.83
N GLY A 336 0.46 -17.44 -9.71
CA GLY A 336 -0.31 -16.83 -10.80
C GLY A 336 -0.72 -17.79 -11.92
N ARG A 337 -0.58 -19.11 -11.71
CA ARG A 337 -0.94 -20.17 -12.68
C ARG A 337 -2.45 -20.41 -12.65
N LEU A 338 -3.08 -20.54 -13.81
CA LEU A 338 -4.49 -20.95 -13.93
C LEU A 338 -4.60 -22.50 -13.90
N PRO A 339 -5.78 -23.08 -13.56
CA PRO A 339 -6.02 -24.51 -13.67
C PRO A 339 -5.86 -24.99 -15.13
N GLU A 340 -5.39 -26.22 -15.34
CA GLU A 340 -5.27 -26.77 -16.69
C GLU A 340 -6.64 -26.92 -17.37
N GLY A 341 -6.70 -26.63 -18.67
CA GLY A 341 -7.89 -26.82 -19.49
C GLY A 341 -9.04 -25.84 -19.19
N TRP A 342 -8.80 -24.78 -18.41
CA TRP A 342 -9.80 -23.75 -18.11
C TRP A 342 -10.40 -23.13 -19.39
N GLU A 343 -9.60 -23.02 -20.45
CA GLU A 343 -10.01 -22.49 -21.74
C GLU A 343 -11.12 -23.33 -22.42
N ASN A 344 -11.19 -24.63 -22.13
CA ASN A 344 -12.23 -25.52 -22.68
C ASN A 344 -13.61 -25.24 -22.08
N LEU A 345 -13.68 -24.45 -21.01
CA LEU A 345 -14.93 -24.03 -20.37
C LEU A 345 -15.52 -22.78 -21.03
N ILE A 346 -14.78 -22.13 -21.93
CA ILE A 346 -15.28 -20.96 -22.65
C ILE A 346 -16.40 -21.42 -23.61
N PRO A 347 -17.65 -20.93 -23.45
CA PRO A 347 -18.75 -21.35 -24.31
C PRO A 347 -18.57 -20.88 -25.76
N THR A 348 -19.03 -21.71 -26.69
CA THR A 348 -19.22 -21.31 -28.09
C THR A 348 -20.62 -20.75 -28.28
N PHE A 349 -20.74 -19.66 -29.02
CA PHE A 349 -22.02 -19.03 -29.34
C PHE A 349 -22.33 -19.22 -30.82
N GLU A 350 -23.34 -20.02 -31.13
CA GLU A 350 -23.79 -20.24 -32.51
C GLU A 350 -24.38 -18.96 -33.12
N PRO A 351 -24.25 -18.75 -34.44
CA PRO A 351 -24.87 -17.61 -35.12
C PRO A 351 -26.39 -17.59 -34.92
N ASP A 352 -26.91 -16.44 -34.49
CA ASP A 352 -28.35 -16.17 -34.34
C ASP A 352 -28.68 -14.85 -35.03
N GLU A 353 -29.72 -14.84 -35.88
CA GLU A 353 -30.20 -13.64 -36.60
C GLU A 353 -30.60 -12.51 -35.64
N LYS A 354 -31.09 -12.82 -34.44
CA LYS A 354 -31.42 -11.81 -33.42
C LYS A 354 -30.17 -11.24 -32.75
N GLY A 355 -29.06 -11.98 -32.79
CA GLY A 355 -27.81 -11.66 -32.13
C GLY A 355 -27.88 -11.75 -30.60
N MET A 356 -26.70 -11.77 -29.98
CA MET A 356 -26.55 -11.68 -28.53
C MET A 356 -25.76 -10.43 -28.17
N PRO A 357 -26.23 -9.60 -27.22
CA PRO A 357 -25.42 -8.50 -26.69
C PRO A 357 -24.12 -9.05 -26.09
N THR A 358 -22.98 -8.47 -26.44
CA THR A 358 -21.66 -8.94 -25.96
C THR A 358 -21.53 -8.94 -24.45
N ARG A 359 -22.20 -8.03 -23.73
CA ARG A 359 -22.32 -8.07 -22.25
C ARG A 359 -22.97 -9.35 -21.74
N SER A 360 -23.99 -9.88 -22.44
CA SER A 360 -24.64 -11.13 -22.07
C SER A 360 -23.73 -12.33 -22.34
N ALA A 361 -22.96 -12.29 -23.45
CA ALA A 361 -21.93 -13.29 -23.71
C ALA A 361 -20.82 -13.24 -22.64
N SER A 362 -20.36 -12.05 -22.26
CA SER A 362 -19.39 -11.83 -21.18
C SER A 362 -19.87 -12.43 -19.86
N GLY A 363 -21.13 -12.19 -19.46
CA GLY A 363 -21.69 -12.79 -18.26
C GLY A 363 -21.80 -14.32 -18.31
N GLN A 364 -22.08 -14.89 -19.49
CA GLN A 364 -22.06 -16.35 -19.67
C GLN A 364 -20.63 -16.91 -19.57
N VAL A 365 -19.63 -16.23 -20.14
CA VAL A 365 -18.22 -16.62 -19.99
C VAL A 365 -17.78 -16.53 -18.53
N ILE A 366 -18.09 -15.43 -17.81
CA ILE A 366 -17.79 -15.29 -16.38
C ILE A 366 -18.37 -16.47 -15.59
N ASN A 367 -19.64 -16.80 -15.82
CA ASN A 367 -20.30 -17.89 -15.09
C ASN A 367 -19.83 -19.30 -15.49
N ALA A 368 -19.36 -19.49 -16.72
CA ALA A 368 -18.74 -20.74 -17.14
C ALA A 368 -17.36 -20.95 -16.51
N LEU A 369 -16.58 -19.86 -16.37
CA LEU A 369 -15.23 -19.90 -15.81
C LEU A 369 -15.20 -19.91 -14.28
N ALA A 370 -16.08 -19.15 -13.61
CA ALA A 370 -16.03 -18.92 -12.16
C ALA A 370 -16.02 -20.18 -11.27
N PRO A 371 -16.69 -21.30 -11.62
CA PRO A 371 -16.59 -22.54 -10.83
C PRO A 371 -15.20 -23.19 -10.86
N ALA A 372 -14.48 -23.08 -11.98
CA ALA A 372 -13.16 -23.68 -12.13
C ALA A 372 -12.03 -22.70 -11.79
N LEU A 373 -12.20 -21.42 -12.11
CA LEU A 373 -11.29 -20.33 -11.73
C LEU A 373 -11.71 -19.77 -10.36
N THR A 374 -11.40 -20.50 -9.29
CA THR A 374 -11.71 -20.10 -7.91
C THR A 374 -11.00 -18.80 -7.48
N GLU A 375 -9.91 -18.44 -8.17
CA GLU A 375 -9.23 -17.15 -8.04
C GLU A 375 -9.93 -15.96 -8.71
N LEU A 376 -10.96 -16.18 -9.54
CA LEU A 376 -11.75 -15.10 -10.14
C LEU A 376 -12.64 -14.46 -9.07
N ILE A 377 -12.45 -13.16 -8.85
CA ILE A 377 -13.16 -12.35 -7.86
C ILE A 377 -13.46 -10.98 -8.47
N GLY A 378 -14.61 -10.41 -8.19
CA GLY A 378 -14.94 -9.12 -8.77
C GLY A 378 -16.39 -8.75 -8.65
N GLY A 379 -16.79 -7.72 -9.36
CA GLY A 379 -18.16 -7.23 -9.28
C GLY A 379 -18.37 -5.98 -10.10
N SER A 380 -19.21 -5.07 -9.60
CA SER A 380 -19.61 -3.88 -10.34
C SER A 380 -19.87 -2.69 -9.45
N ALA A 381 -19.71 -1.49 -10.01
CA ALA A 381 -20.09 -0.23 -9.39
C ALA A 381 -21.63 -0.05 -9.42
N ASP A 382 -22.35 -0.86 -8.65
CA ASP A 382 -23.82 -0.87 -8.55
C ASP A 382 -24.57 -1.18 -9.87
N LEU A 383 -23.87 -1.76 -10.85
CA LEU A 383 -24.41 -2.07 -12.18
C LEU A 383 -24.38 -3.58 -12.49
N THR A 384 -24.29 -4.44 -11.46
CA THR A 384 -24.13 -5.89 -11.56
C THR A 384 -25.06 -6.54 -12.61
N HIS A 385 -26.35 -6.26 -12.57
CA HIS A 385 -27.33 -6.85 -13.50
C HIS A 385 -27.27 -6.23 -14.90
N SER A 386 -26.77 -5.00 -15.02
CA SER A 386 -26.61 -4.27 -16.28
C SER A 386 -25.34 -4.69 -17.02
N ASN A 387 -24.24 -4.90 -16.29
CA ASN A 387 -22.96 -5.39 -16.80
C ASN A 387 -22.91 -6.91 -16.96
N LYS A 388 -23.82 -7.65 -16.30
CA LYS A 388 -23.85 -9.13 -16.29
C LYS A 388 -22.62 -9.75 -15.63
N THR A 389 -22.17 -9.14 -14.54
CA THR A 389 -20.92 -9.48 -13.83
C THR A 389 -21.11 -10.38 -12.60
N TRP A 390 -22.35 -10.72 -12.25
CA TRP A 390 -22.61 -11.61 -11.11
C TRP A 390 -22.17 -13.05 -11.41
N MET A 391 -21.43 -13.65 -10.49
CA MET A 391 -21.08 -15.06 -10.50
C MET A 391 -22.08 -15.85 -9.67
N GLU A 392 -22.86 -16.73 -10.29
CA GLU A 392 -23.94 -17.49 -9.64
C GLU A 392 -23.42 -18.59 -8.71
N CYS A 393 -22.19 -19.08 -8.94
CA CYS A 393 -21.58 -20.16 -8.14
C CYS A 393 -21.07 -19.71 -6.76
N THR A 394 -21.20 -18.43 -6.41
CA THR A 394 -20.61 -17.85 -5.21
C THR A 394 -21.48 -16.72 -4.66
N THR A 395 -21.28 -16.39 -3.38
CA THR A 395 -21.98 -15.30 -2.69
C THR A 395 -21.19 -14.00 -2.71
N ALA A 396 -21.78 -12.94 -2.16
CA ALA A 396 -21.13 -11.65 -1.99
C ALA A 396 -20.02 -11.69 -0.93
N PHE A 397 -18.90 -11.02 -1.20
CA PHE A 397 -17.89 -10.70 -0.20
C PHE A 397 -18.46 -9.61 0.72
N GLN A 398 -18.57 -9.91 2.01
CA GLN A 398 -19.10 -9.01 3.04
C GLN A 398 -18.32 -9.18 4.34
N ALA A 399 -18.55 -8.29 5.32
CA ALA A 399 -17.88 -8.35 6.63
C ALA A 399 -18.09 -9.69 7.36
N ASP A 400 -19.27 -10.26 7.23
CA ASP A 400 -19.71 -11.54 7.81
C ASP A 400 -19.49 -12.74 6.87
N ASN A 401 -19.07 -12.51 5.63
CA ASN A 401 -18.81 -13.56 4.65
C ASN A 401 -17.61 -13.21 3.76
N ARG A 402 -16.41 -13.63 4.20
CA ARG A 402 -15.14 -13.35 3.52
C ARG A 402 -14.79 -14.29 2.37
N THR A 403 -15.46 -15.44 2.27
CA THR A 403 -15.23 -16.40 1.19
C THR A 403 -15.99 -16.04 -0.10
N GLY A 404 -16.95 -15.10 -0.02
CA GLY A 404 -17.66 -14.59 -1.19
C GLY A 404 -16.72 -13.97 -2.23
N ARG A 405 -17.07 -14.07 -3.51
CA ARG A 405 -16.28 -13.57 -4.65
C ARG A 405 -17.00 -12.50 -5.47
N ASN A 406 -18.26 -12.20 -5.16
CA ASN A 406 -18.96 -11.05 -5.75
C ASN A 406 -18.77 -9.81 -4.85
N ILE A 407 -18.15 -8.75 -5.36
CA ILE A 407 -17.92 -7.51 -4.61
C ILE A 407 -18.97 -6.47 -5.01
N HIS A 408 -19.71 -5.95 -4.02
CA HIS A 408 -20.55 -4.77 -4.19
C HIS A 408 -19.73 -3.52 -3.92
N TYR A 409 -19.20 -2.90 -4.98
CA TYR A 409 -18.41 -1.67 -4.84
C TYR A 409 -19.28 -0.44 -4.51
N GLY A 410 -20.58 -0.47 -4.81
CA GLY A 410 -21.44 0.71 -4.82
C GLY A 410 -21.09 1.66 -5.98
N VAL A 411 -21.70 2.84 -6.04
CA VAL A 411 -21.41 3.85 -7.09
C VAL A 411 -20.07 4.53 -6.82
N ARG A 412 -18.97 3.82 -7.09
CA ARG A 412 -17.60 4.16 -6.70
C ARG A 412 -16.59 3.71 -7.76
N GLU A 413 -16.79 4.09 -9.02
CA GLU A 413 -15.94 3.64 -10.14
C GLU A 413 -14.46 3.91 -9.89
N HIS A 414 -14.13 5.08 -9.34
CA HIS A 414 -12.75 5.49 -9.16
C HIS A 414 -12.05 4.62 -8.10
N ALA A 415 -12.66 4.42 -6.94
CA ALA A 415 -12.13 3.52 -5.92
C ALA A 415 -12.17 2.06 -6.34
N MET A 416 -13.24 1.62 -7.01
CA MET A 416 -13.35 0.27 -7.58
C MET A 416 -12.13 -0.05 -8.44
N GLY A 417 -11.70 0.86 -9.31
CA GLY A 417 -10.51 0.66 -10.12
C GLY A 417 -9.21 0.56 -9.33
N ALA A 418 -9.00 1.42 -8.34
CA ALA A 418 -7.81 1.34 -7.49
C ALA A 418 -7.78 0.08 -6.61
N ILE A 419 -8.96 -0.36 -6.13
CA ILE A 419 -9.13 -1.59 -5.35
C ILE A 419 -8.81 -2.82 -6.18
N VAL A 420 -9.30 -2.89 -7.43
CA VAL A 420 -8.94 -3.98 -8.37
C VAL A 420 -7.43 -4.05 -8.58
N ASN A 421 -6.75 -2.91 -8.73
CA ASN A 421 -5.29 -2.89 -8.85
C ASN A 421 -4.60 -3.42 -7.60
N GLY A 422 -5.07 -3.02 -6.40
CA GLY A 422 -4.54 -3.50 -5.13
C GLY A 422 -4.68 -5.01 -4.97
N MET A 423 -5.86 -5.56 -5.31
CA MET A 423 -6.08 -7.01 -5.33
C MET A 423 -5.18 -7.72 -6.36
N ALA A 424 -4.95 -7.11 -7.52
CA ALA A 424 -4.19 -7.72 -8.61
C ALA A 424 -2.71 -7.88 -8.24
N VAL A 425 -2.12 -6.87 -7.60
CA VAL A 425 -0.70 -6.91 -7.19
C VAL A 425 -0.47 -7.63 -5.86
N HIS A 426 -1.51 -7.79 -5.04
CA HIS A 426 -1.42 -8.62 -3.84
C HIS A 426 -1.01 -10.06 -4.17
N GLY A 427 -1.50 -10.58 -5.30
CA GLY A 427 -1.31 -11.97 -5.72
C GLY A 427 -2.37 -12.92 -5.14
N GLY A 428 -2.51 -14.10 -5.75
CA GLY A 428 -3.50 -15.11 -5.36
C GLY A 428 -4.91 -14.93 -5.95
N LEU A 429 -5.17 -13.83 -6.66
CA LEU A 429 -6.48 -13.48 -7.23
C LEU A 429 -6.37 -13.03 -8.70
N LYS A 430 -7.48 -13.16 -9.43
CA LYS A 430 -7.71 -12.56 -10.75
C LYS A 430 -8.89 -11.59 -10.62
N PRO A 431 -8.65 -10.34 -10.20
CA PRO A 431 -9.72 -9.41 -9.92
C PRO A 431 -10.28 -8.78 -11.21
N PHE A 432 -11.59 -8.60 -11.24
CA PHE A 432 -12.26 -7.82 -12.28
C PHE A 432 -13.26 -6.81 -11.69
N CYS A 433 -13.62 -5.82 -12.49
CA CYS A 433 -14.77 -4.98 -12.17
C CYS A 433 -15.49 -4.49 -13.43
N GLY A 434 -16.79 -4.17 -13.29
CA GLY A 434 -17.56 -3.59 -14.39
C GLY A 434 -18.38 -2.35 -14.05
N THR A 435 -18.48 -1.46 -15.03
CA THR A 435 -19.35 -0.26 -15.02
C THR A 435 -19.81 0.03 -16.46
N PHE A 436 -20.60 1.08 -16.70
CA PHE A 436 -20.86 1.51 -18.06
C PHE A 436 -19.62 2.14 -18.68
N PHE A 437 -19.39 1.88 -19.97
CA PHE A 437 -18.18 2.36 -20.64
C PHE A 437 -18.06 3.90 -20.62
N ILE A 438 -19.17 4.63 -20.64
CA ILE A 438 -19.16 6.09 -20.49
C ILE A 438 -18.66 6.57 -19.11
N PHE A 439 -18.81 5.76 -18.06
CA PHE A 439 -18.28 6.05 -16.72
C PHE A 439 -16.86 5.55 -16.52
N SER A 440 -16.25 4.92 -17.53
CA SER A 440 -14.81 4.61 -17.50
C SER A 440 -13.95 5.87 -17.31
N ASP A 441 -14.49 7.04 -17.66
CA ASP A 441 -13.89 8.34 -17.38
C ASP A 441 -13.65 8.57 -15.87
N TYR A 442 -14.54 8.13 -14.99
CA TYR A 442 -14.37 8.23 -13.52
C TYR A 442 -13.21 7.38 -13.01
N MET A 443 -12.89 6.29 -13.70
CA MET A 443 -11.83 5.36 -13.31
C MET A 443 -10.64 5.37 -14.28
N ARG A 444 -10.49 6.45 -15.05
CA ARG A 444 -9.41 6.57 -16.04
C ARG A 444 -8.02 6.49 -15.39
N THR A 445 -7.86 7.07 -14.20
CA THR A 445 -6.57 7.08 -13.47
C THR A 445 -6.12 5.69 -13.04
N PRO A 446 -6.93 4.85 -12.36
CA PRO A 446 -6.51 3.48 -12.06
C PRO A 446 -6.30 2.62 -13.31
N VAL A 447 -7.06 2.81 -14.38
CA VAL A 447 -6.79 2.13 -15.68
C VAL A 447 -5.41 2.53 -16.23
N ARG A 448 -5.07 3.83 -16.18
CA ARG A 448 -3.74 4.33 -16.58
C ARG A 448 -2.63 3.70 -15.73
N LEU A 449 -2.79 3.64 -14.42
CA LEU A 449 -1.80 3.03 -13.51
C LEU A 449 -1.61 1.55 -13.78
N SER A 450 -2.67 0.83 -14.13
CA SER A 450 -2.62 -0.58 -14.49
C SER A 450 -1.81 -0.83 -15.75
N ALA A 451 -2.08 -0.04 -16.79
CA ALA A 451 -1.35 -0.13 -18.05
C ALA A 451 0.14 0.20 -17.86
N MET A 452 0.44 1.26 -17.10
CA MET A 452 1.81 1.72 -16.86
C MET A 452 2.62 0.78 -15.98
N SER A 453 1.97 0.09 -15.04
CA SER A 453 2.62 -0.76 -14.04
C SER A 453 2.45 -2.26 -14.34
N HIS A 454 1.89 -2.60 -15.49
CA HIS A 454 1.60 -3.97 -15.92
C HIS A 454 0.74 -4.77 -14.91
N TYR A 455 -0.23 -4.11 -14.27
CA TYR A 455 -1.15 -4.81 -13.37
C TYR A 455 -2.12 -5.68 -14.19
N PRO A 456 -2.33 -6.96 -13.80
CA PRO A 456 -3.21 -7.87 -14.52
C PRO A 456 -4.70 -7.66 -14.18
N SER A 457 -5.14 -6.40 -14.07
CA SER A 457 -6.51 -6.00 -13.75
C SER A 457 -7.45 -6.19 -14.95
N ILE A 458 -8.67 -6.68 -14.71
CA ILE A 458 -9.67 -6.92 -15.76
C ILE A 458 -10.81 -5.89 -15.65
N TRP A 459 -11.10 -5.21 -16.76
CA TRP A 459 -12.13 -4.16 -16.86
C TRP A 459 -13.27 -4.65 -17.77
N VAL A 460 -14.50 -4.68 -17.25
CA VAL A 460 -15.71 -5.22 -17.91
C VAL A 460 -16.71 -4.14 -18.29
#